data_AF-A0A6B3B9H5-F1
#
_entry.id   AF-A0A6B3B9H5-F1
#
_cell.length_a   1.000
_cell.length_b   1.000
_cell.length_c   1.000
_cell.angle_alpha   90.00
_cell.angle_beta   90.00
_cell.angle_gamma   90.00
#
_symmetry.space_group_name_H-M   'P 1'
#
loop_
_entity.id
_entity.type
_entity.pdbx_description
1 polymer ?
#
loop_
_entity_poly.entity_id
_entity_poly.type
_entity_poly.pdbx_seq_one_letter_code
_entity_poly.pdbx_strand_id
1 'polypeptide(L)'
;MVGSGRGLTARSGRPPPDVRGSVGPVRFTELDRTVSGISRRMLTLHLRGLERDGLLIRTVRPTVPPTVGYSLTPMAREPHATLTGPVGWAERHRGDITAARAAFDAGTPAAP
;
A
#
# COMPACT_ATOMS: atom_id res chain seq x y z
N MET A 1 30.47 -21.01 -37.69
CA MET A 1 29.52 -21.82 -36.90
C MET A 1 29.46 -21.21 -35.50
N VAL A 2 28.63 -20.16 -35.35
CA VAL A 2 27.53 -20.05 -34.36
C VAL A 2 27.99 -20.40 -32.94
N GLY A 3 28.23 -19.47 -32.01
CA GLY A 3 27.31 -18.41 -31.59
C GLY A 3 26.40 -18.92 -30.47
N SER A 4 26.93 -19.30 -29.31
CA SER A 4 26.13 -19.81 -28.18
C SER A 4 25.88 -18.72 -27.15
N GLY A 5 24.75 -18.02 -27.34
CA GLY A 5 24.06 -17.31 -26.28
C GLY A 5 23.07 -18.22 -25.57
N ARG A 6 23.12 -18.26 -24.24
CA ARG A 6 22.03 -18.65 -23.33
C ARG A 6 22.28 -17.83 -22.06
N GLY A 7 21.57 -16.73 -21.80
CA GLY A 7 20.12 -16.66 -21.69
C GLY A 7 19.70 -16.97 -20.25
N LEU A 8 20.26 -16.24 -19.28
CA LEU A 8 19.83 -16.30 -17.89
C LEU A 8 18.49 -15.54 -17.80
N THR A 9 17.39 -16.29 -17.87
CA THR A 9 16.05 -15.77 -17.58
C THR A 9 15.95 -15.52 -16.08
N ALA A 10 16.43 -14.37 -15.62
CA ALA A 10 16.07 -13.84 -14.33
C ALA A 10 14.57 -13.49 -14.38
N ARG A 11 13.78 -14.39 -13.78
CA ARG A 11 12.35 -14.19 -13.51
C ARG A 11 12.19 -12.81 -12.88
N SER A 12 11.44 -11.93 -13.54
CA SER A 12 11.07 -10.64 -12.97
C SER A 12 10.24 -10.89 -11.72
N GLY A 13 10.90 -10.84 -10.57
CA GLY A 13 10.24 -10.59 -9.30
C GLY A 13 9.62 -9.22 -9.42
N ARG A 14 8.33 -9.17 -9.76
CA ARG A 14 7.54 -7.94 -9.74
C ARG A 14 7.65 -7.38 -8.32
N PRO A 15 8.23 -6.19 -8.10
CA PRO A 15 8.19 -5.57 -6.78
C PRO A 15 6.72 -5.34 -6.38
N PRO A 16 6.36 -5.47 -5.09
CA PRO A 16 5.04 -5.07 -4.61
C PRO A 16 4.80 -3.61 -5.00
N PRO A 17 3.57 -3.23 -5.42
CA PRO A 17 3.29 -1.85 -5.79
C PRO A 17 3.53 -0.97 -4.56
N ASP A 18 4.61 -0.21 -4.67
CA ASP A 18 4.87 1.04 -4.01
C ASP A 18 3.60 1.90 -4.00
N VAL A 19 2.90 1.88 -2.86
CA VAL A 19 1.95 2.93 -2.44
C VAL A 19 2.74 4.21 -2.10
N ARG A 20 3.59 4.66 -3.03
CA ARG A 20 4.19 6.00 -2.99
C ARG A 20 3.25 6.94 -3.73
N GLY A 21 2.18 7.33 -3.04
CA GLY A 21 1.33 8.46 -3.41
C GLY A 21 0.92 8.51 -4.88
N SER A 22 0.15 7.53 -5.36
CA SER A 22 -0.36 7.57 -6.72
C SER A 22 -1.23 8.81 -6.91
N VAL A 23 -0.74 9.77 -7.70
CA VAL A 23 -1.46 10.97 -8.15
C VAL A 23 -2.54 10.59 -9.21
N GLY A 24 -3.06 9.38 -9.15
CA GLY A 24 -4.04 8.82 -10.09
C GLY A 24 -5.11 8.01 -9.36
N PRO A 25 -6.32 7.93 -9.93
CA PRO A 25 -7.46 7.25 -9.30
C PRO A 25 -7.29 5.73 -9.31
N VAL A 26 -7.23 5.13 -8.11
CA VAL A 26 -7.03 3.69 -7.87
C VAL A 26 -8.36 2.94 -7.96
N ARG A 27 -8.37 1.76 -8.59
CA ARG A 27 -9.59 0.96 -8.75
C ARG A 27 -9.90 0.17 -7.47
N PHE A 28 -11.18 -0.17 -7.25
CA PHE A 28 -11.57 -1.01 -6.11
C PHE A 28 -10.78 -2.33 -6.06
N THR A 29 -10.62 -3.02 -7.19
CA THR A 29 -9.90 -4.29 -7.25
C THR A 29 -8.42 -4.16 -6.91
N GLU A 30 -7.82 -2.98 -7.14
CA GLU A 30 -6.45 -2.71 -6.72
C GLU A 30 -6.40 -2.49 -5.22
N LEU A 31 -7.32 -1.69 -4.66
CA LEU A 31 -7.45 -1.49 -3.21
C LEU A 31 -7.70 -2.81 -2.46
N ASP A 32 -8.58 -3.67 -2.98
CA ASP A 32 -8.90 -4.99 -2.44
C ASP A 32 -7.68 -5.93 -2.41
N ARG A 33 -6.75 -5.78 -3.35
CA ARG A 33 -5.51 -6.57 -3.40
C ARG A 33 -4.42 -6.01 -2.49
N THR A 34 -4.34 -4.68 -2.36
CA THR A 34 -3.28 -4.02 -1.58
C THR A 34 -3.61 -4.00 -0.09
N VAL A 35 -4.89 -3.87 0.27
CA VAL A 35 -5.35 -3.86 1.66
C VAL A 35 -5.71 -5.28 2.10
N SER A 36 -4.68 -6.09 2.35
CA SER A 36 -4.85 -7.47 2.83
C SER A 36 -5.44 -7.50 4.24
N GLY A 37 -6.32 -8.46 4.52
CA GLY A 37 -6.89 -8.69 5.86
C GLY A 37 -8.19 -7.95 6.17
N ILE A 38 -8.72 -7.16 5.22
CA ILE A 38 -10.05 -6.54 5.34
C ILE A 38 -11.01 -7.19 4.34
N SER A 39 -12.22 -7.54 4.81
CA SER A 39 -13.25 -8.08 3.90
C SER A 39 -13.71 -7.03 2.88
N ARG A 40 -14.09 -7.45 1.68
CA ARG A 40 -14.65 -6.57 0.63
C ARG A 40 -15.78 -5.66 1.11
N ARG A 41 -16.67 -6.22 1.95
CA ARG A 41 -17.78 -5.47 2.56
C ARG A 41 -17.24 -4.33 3.43
N MET A 42 -16.26 -4.64 4.29
CA MET A 42 -15.67 -3.67 5.20
C MET A 42 -14.80 -2.63 4.47
N LEU A 43 -14.13 -3.01 3.38
CA LEU A 43 -13.45 -2.08 2.50
C LEU A 43 -14.45 -1.12 1.84
N THR A 44 -15.58 -1.62 1.36
CA THR A 44 -16.64 -0.79 0.78
C THR A 44 -17.21 0.20 1.80
N LEU A 45 -17.45 -0.25 3.04
CA LEU A 45 -17.92 0.61 4.12
C LEU A 45 -16.91 1.72 4.45
N HIS A 46 -15.62 1.37 4.56
CA HIS A 46 -14.56 2.36 4.78
C HIS A 46 -14.47 3.38 3.65
N LEU A 47 -14.48 2.94 2.38
CA LEU A 47 -14.40 3.87 1.24
C LEU A 47 -15.59 4.82 1.19
N ARG A 48 -16.80 4.35 1.54
CA ARG A 48 -17.98 5.21 1.66
C ARG A 48 -17.89 6.19 2.82
N GLY A 49 -17.31 5.77 3.95
CA GLY A 49 -17.02 6.66 5.09
C GLY A 49 -16.05 7.77 4.68
N LEU A 50 -14.92 7.41 4.09
CA LEU A 50 -13.92 8.37 3.61
C LEU A 50 -14.46 9.31 2.51
N GLU A 51 -15.36 8.84 1.65
CA GLU A 51 -16.07 9.68 0.68
C GLU A 51 -17.00 10.68 1.38
N ARG A 52 -17.76 10.23 2.38
CA ARG A 52 -18.64 11.08 3.20
C ARG A 52 -17.84 12.15 3.97
N ASP A 53 -16.67 11.79 4.47
CA ASP A 53 -15.79 12.68 5.23
C ASP A 53 -15.03 13.67 4.32
N GLY A 54 -15.19 13.58 2.99
CA GLY A 54 -14.53 14.47 2.03
C GLY A 54 -13.04 14.15 1.82
N LEU A 55 -12.60 12.95 2.20
CA LEU A 55 -11.21 12.49 2.03
C LEU A 55 -10.98 11.79 0.70
N LEU A 56 -12.05 11.22 0.11
CA LEU A 56 -12.00 10.56 -1.19
C LEU A 56 -13.02 11.13 -2.18
N ILE A 57 -12.61 11.21 -3.44
CA ILE A 57 -13.48 11.40 -4.59
C ILE A 57 -13.66 10.06 -5.29
N ARG A 58 -14.91 9.66 -5.49
CA ARG A 58 -15.30 8.51 -6.29
C ARG A 58 -15.63 8.96 -7.72
N THR A 59 -14.91 8.42 -8.71
CA THR A 59 -15.11 8.73 -10.13
C THR A 59 -15.53 7.48 -10.89
N VAL A 60 -16.69 7.53 -11.55
CA VAL A 60 -17.11 6.50 -12.49
C VAL A 60 -16.57 6.85 -13.88
N ARG A 61 -15.82 5.93 -14.48
CA ARG A 61 -15.29 6.08 -15.84
C ARG A 61 -16.12 5.25 -16.82
N PRO A 62 -16.55 5.83 -17.96
CA PRO A 62 -17.27 5.12 -19.00
C PRO A 62 -16.30 4.25 -19.80
N THR A 63 -15.88 3.13 -19.23
CA THR A 63 -15.15 2.06 -19.91
C THR A 63 -16.09 0.89 -20.19
N VAL A 64 -15.68 -0.08 -21.00
CA VAL A 64 -16.40 -1.36 -21.15
C VAL A 64 -15.53 -2.47 -20.54
N PRO A 65 -15.93 -3.08 -19.41
CA PRO A 65 -17.04 -2.69 -18.52
C PRO A 65 -16.77 -1.38 -17.75
N PRO A 66 -17.81 -0.68 -17.24
CA PRO A 66 -17.64 0.57 -16.49
C PRO A 66 -16.76 0.38 -15.26
N THR A 67 -15.83 1.30 -15.03
CA THR A 67 -14.89 1.19 -13.92
C THR A 67 -15.05 2.32 -12.92
N VAL A 68 -14.98 1.99 -11.64
CA VAL A 68 -14.96 2.98 -10.55
C VAL A 68 -13.52 3.15 -10.05
N GLY A 69 -13.08 4.41 -9.95
CA GLY A 69 -11.81 4.79 -9.34
C GLY A 69 -12.01 5.69 -8.13
N TYR A 70 -11.05 5.65 -7.22
CA TYR A 70 -11.01 6.46 -6.00
C TYR A 70 -9.72 7.27 -5.97
N SER A 71 -9.83 8.55 -5.62
CA SER A 71 -8.67 9.44 -5.50
C SER A 71 -8.78 10.31 -4.25
N LEU A 72 -7.64 10.61 -3.63
CA LEU A 72 -7.57 11.53 -2.49
C LEU A 72 -7.97 12.95 -2.92
N THR A 73 -8.77 13.61 -2.08
CA THR A 73 -9.02 15.05 -2.17
C THR A 73 -7.75 15.85 -1.83
N PRO A 74 -7.69 17.14 -2.18
CA PRO A 74 -6.60 18.01 -1.73
C PRO A 74 -6.41 17.98 -0.21
N MET A 75 -7.52 18.03 0.56
CA MET A 75 -7.53 17.92 2.03
C MET A 75 -6.87 16.63 2.52
N ALA A 76 -7.13 15.50 1.87
CA ALA A 76 -6.54 14.22 2.27
C ALA A 76 -5.06 14.05 1.83
N ARG A 77 -4.60 14.81 0.83
CA ARG A 77 -3.21 14.74 0.33
C ARG A 77 -2.20 15.40 1.27
N GLU A 78 -2.61 16.46 1.94
CA GLU A 78 -1.76 17.20 2.88
C GLU A 78 -1.23 16.32 4.04
N PRO A 79 -2.08 15.64 4.84
CA PRO A 79 -1.61 14.74 5.89
C PRO A 79 -0.93 13.49 5.32
N HIS A 80 -1.38 12.99 4.16
CA HIS A 80 -0.76 11.83 3.52
C HIS A 80 0.73 12.07 3.25
N ALA A 81 1.12 13.25 2.77
CA ALA A 81 2.52 13.59 2.56
C ALA A 81 3.34 13.47 3.85
N THR A 82 2.82 14.01 4.96
CA THR A 82 3.47 13.95 6.27
C THR A 82 3.58 12.53 6.82
N LEU A 83 2.57 11.69 6.60
CA LEU A 83 2.54 10.32 7.12
C LEU A 83 3.52 9.37 6.40
N THR A 84 3.85 9.63 5.13
CA THR A 84 4.73 8.73 4.37
C THR A 84 6.14 8.57 4.96
N GLY A 85 6.68 9.62 5.58
CA GLY A 85 8.00 9.59 6.23
C GLY A 85 8.05 8.63 7.43
N PRO A 86 7.22 8.87 8.47
CA PRO A 86 7.12 8.00 9.64
C PRO A 86 6.76 6.56 9.29
N VAL A 87 5.80 6.35 8.37
CA VAL A 87 5.44 5.00 7.90
C VAL A 87 6.66 4.33 7.27
N GLY A 88 7.35 5.01 6.35
CA GLY A 88 8.55 4.46 5.73
C GLY A 88 9.67 4.13 6.72
N TRP A 89 9.86 4.94 7.77
CA TRP A 89 10.80 4.64 8.85
C TRP A 89 10.37 3.41 9.65
N ALA A 90 9.09 3.31 10.02
CA ALA A 90 8.55 2.20 10.80
C ALA A 90 8.65 0.87 10.04
N GLU A 91 8.39 0.89 8.72
CA GLU A 91 8.60 -0.27 7.85
C GLU A 91 10.05 -0.77 7.88
N ARG A 92 11.02 0.14 7.77
CA ARG A 92 12.45 -0.22 7.81
C ARG A 92 12.90 -0.82 9.14
N HIS A 93 12.35 -0.34 10.25
CA HIS A 93 12.71 -0.78 11.60
C HIS A 93 11.76 -1.85 12.17
N ARG A 94 10.86 -2.41 11.36
CA ARG A 94 9.87 -3.40 11.83
C ARG A 94 10.55 -4.61 12.50
N GLY A 95 11.65 -5.08 11.93
CA GLY A 95 12.44 -6.19 12.48
C GLY A 95 13.02 -5.85 13.85
N ASP A 96 13.70 -4.71 13.94
CA ASP A 96 14.33 -4.23 15.18
C ASP A 96 13.30 -4.03 16.29
N ILE A 97 12.15 -3.42 15.97
CA ILE A 97 11.04 -3.24 16.91
C ILE A 97 10.50 -4.59 17.40
N THR A 98 10.38 -5.58 16.50
CA THR A 98 9.90 -6.91 16.86
C THR A 98 10.89 -7.64 17.77
N ALA A 99 12.20 -7.54 17.47
CA ALA A 99 13.25 -8.12 18.29
C ALA A 99 13.33 -7.46 19.68
N ALA A 100 13.24 -6.13 19.74
CA ALA A 100 13.22 -5.39 21.01
C ALA A 100 12.02 -5.77 21.88
N ARG A 101 10.83 -5.94 21.28
CA ARG A 101 9.63 -6.44 21.99
C ARG A 101 9.85 -7.84 22.55
N ALA A 102 10.36 -8.76 21.73
CA ALA A 102 10.63 -10.13 22.18
C ALA A 102 11.67 -10.18 23.32
N ALA A 103 12.72 -9.36 23.25
CA ALA A 103 13.73 -9.27 24.32
C ALA A 103 13.13 -8.75 25.63
N PHE A 104 12.31 -7.70 25.56
CA PHE A 104 11.59 -7.15 26.70
C PHE A 104 10.63 -8.18 27.32
N ASP A 105 9.82 -8.85 26.50
CA ASP A 105 8.87 -9.88 26.95
C ASP A 105 9.58 -11.11 27.55
N ALA A 106 10.77 -11.44 27.06
CA ALA A 106 11.62 -12.49 27.62
C ALA A 106 12.34 -12.09 28.93
N GLY A 107 12.09 -10.87 29.46
CA GLY A 107 12.73 -10.38 30.67
C GLY A 107 14.22 -10.10 30.53
N THR A 108 14.74 -10.05 29.29
CA THR A 108 16.13 -9.70 29.03
C THR A 108 16.21 -8.20 28.75
N PRO A 109 16.86 -7.38 29.61
CA PRO A 109 17.00 -5.97 29.33
C PRO A 109 17.77 -5.80 28.02
N ALA A 110 17.15 -5.15 27.04
CA ALA A 110 17.81 -4.82 25.78
C ALA A 110 19.03 -3.94 26.08
N ALA A 111 20.23 -4.39 25.69
CA ALA A 111 21.45 -3.64 25.86
C ALA A 111 21.40 -2.31 25.07
N PRO A 112 21.98 -1.22 25.60
CA PRO A 112 21.87 0.13 25.04
C PRO A 112 22.52 0.29 23.67
#